data_AF-A0A962PEG0-F1
#
_entry.id   AF-A0A962PEG0-F1
#
_cell.length_a   1.000
_cell.length_b   1.000
_cell.length_c   1.000
_cell.angle_alpha   90.00
_cell.angle_beta   90.00
_cell.angle_gamma   90.00
#
_symmetry.space_group_name_H-M   'P 1'
#
loop_
_entity.id
_entity.type
_entity.pdbx_description
1 polymer ?
#
loop_
_entity_poly.entity_id
_entity_poly.type
_entity_poly.pdbx_seq_one_letter_code
_entity_poly.pdbx_strand_id
1 'polypeptide(L)'
;MDYIIGQRWVSHADAQLGLGIVVGLEGRRVTLAFPAVGEERTYATDNAPLSRLRFKAGDHICTVAQVELLVTAVTENEGLLRYTGTDHHEREVTISELELDAYVQLTTPQQRLLNGHFDSTAAFALRVATLLHTDSLQRSPARGLLGSRTSLLPH
;
A
#
# COMPACT_ATOMS: atom_id res chain seq x y z
N MET A 1 -8.68 -12.23 15.56
CA MET A 1 -8.94 -11.20 14.53
C MET A 1 -9.52 -11.98 13.38
N ASP A 2 -10.81 -11.82 13.13
CA ASP A 2 -11.52 -12.76 12.26
C ASP A 2 -11.48 -12.22 10.85
N TYR A 3 -10.89 -13.01 9.96
CA TYR A 3 -10.92 -12.75 8.54
C TYR A 3 -12.31 -13.07 8.02
N ILE A 4 -12.85 -12.19 7.18
CA ILE A 4 -14.13 -12.38 6.52
C ILE A 4 -13.91 -12.23 5.02
N ILE A 5 -14.55 -13.10 4.23
CA ILE A 5 -14.49 -13.05 2.78
C ILE A 5 -14.98 -11.68 2.30
N GLY A 6 -14.18 -11.05 1.43
CA GLY A 6 -14.43 -9.72 0.89
C GLY A 6 -13.74 -8.57 1.62
N GLN A 7 -13.11 -8.81 2.78
CA GLN A 7 -12.34 -7.77 3.46
C GLN A 7 -11.07 -7.39 2.69
N ARG A 8 -10.67 -6.12 2.78
CA ARG A 8 -9.44 -5.59 2.19
C ARG A 8 -8.26 -5.59 3.16
N TRP A 9 -7.13 -6.16 2.74
CA TRP A 9 -5.94 -6.34 3.57
C TRP A 9 -4.65 -6.04 2.80
N VAL A 10 -3.66 -5.48 3.49
CA VAL A 10 -2.34 -5.16 2.93
C VAL A 10 -1.31 -6.12 3.49
N SER A 11 -0.41 -6.60 2.63
CA SER A 11 0.75 -7.39 3.03
C SER A 11 1.95 -6.51 3.32
N HIS A 12 2.49 -6.58 4.54
CA HIS A 12 3.70 -5.85 4.94
C HIS A 12 4.98 -6.53 4.44
N ALA A 13 4.90 -7.83 4.15
CA ALA A 13 6.05 -8.56 3.60
C ALA A 13 6.38 -8.12 2.17
N ASP A 14 5.39 -7.60 1.44
CA ASP A 14 5.53 -7.31 0.01
C ASP A 14 4.57 -6.19 -0.40
N ALA A 15 5.03 -4.95 -0.23
CA ALA A 15 4.24 -3.75 -0.52
C ALA A 15 3.90 -3.60 -2.02
N GLN A 16 4.61 -4.31 -2.91
CA GLN A 16 4.36 -4.27 -4.35
C GLN A 16 3.05 -4.96 -4.75
N LEU A 17 2.52 -5.84 -3.89
CA LEU A 17 1.26 -6.54 -4.14
C LEU A 17 0.03 -5.63 -4.06
N GLY A 18 0.15 -4.48 -3.38
CA GLY A 18 -0.97 -3.56 -3.17
C GLY A 18 -2.03 -4.11 -2.21
N LEU A 19 -3.29 -3.77 -2.47
CA LEU A 19 -4.42 -4.13 -1.63
C LEU A 19 -5.02 -5.47 -2.07
N GLY A 20 -4.99 -6.45 -1.17
CA GLY A 20 -5.59 -7.77 -1.36
C GLY A 20 -7.04 -7.85 -0.87
N ILE A 21 -7.77 -8.85 -1.35
CA ILE A 21 -9.15 -9.19 -0.98
C ILE A 21 -9.14 -10.60 -0.41
N VAL A 22 -9.76 -10.83 0.75
CA VAL A 22 -9.93 -12.18 1.29
C VAL A 22 -10.91 -12.96 0.40
N VAL A 23 -10.43 -14.02 -0.24
CA VAL A 23 -11.25 -14.87 -1.13
C VAL A 23 -11.54 -16.25 -0.54
N GLY A 24 -10.76 -16.69 0.44
CA GLY A 24 -10.94 -18.01 1.04
C GLY A 24 -10.39 -18.11 2.45
N LEU A 25 -11.05 -18.94 3.26
CA LEU A 25 -10.69 -19.25 4.64
C LEU A 25 -10.79 -20.76 4.87
N GLU A 26 -9.66 -21.39 5.15
CA GLU A 26 -9.57 -22.83 5.36
C GLU A 26 -8.80 -23.13 6.64
N GLY A 27 -9.53 -23.46 7.71
CA GLY A 27 -8.95 -23.76 9.01
C GLY A 27 -8.12 -22.60 9.54
N ARG A 28 -6.79 -22.75 9.55
CA ARG A 28 -5.83 -21.71 9.99
C ARG A 28 -5.18 -20.96 8.82
N ARG A 29 -5.69 -21.11 7.61
CA ARG A 29 -5.17 -20.47 6.40
C ARG A 29 -6.16 -19.45 5.85
N VAL A 30 -5.65 -18.31 5.42
CA VAL A 30 -6.41 -17.27 4.72
C VAL A 30 -5.80 -17.06 3.34
N THR A 31 -6.63 -17.06 2.31
CA THR A 31 -6.23 -16.80 0.93
C THR A 31 -6.68 -15.41 0.52
N LEU A 32 -5.72 -14.60 0.05
CA LEU A 32 -5.96 -13.25 -0.45
C LEU A 32 -5.67 -13.21 -1.95
N ALA A 33 -6.59 -12.67 -2.72
CA ALA A 33 -6.35 -12.29 -4.11
C ALA A 33 -5.85 -10.85 -4.17
N PHE A 34 -4.81 -10.57 -4.95
CA PHE A 34 -4.23 -9.25 -5.17
C PHE A 34 -4.49 -8.80 -6.61
N PRO A 35 -5.59 -8.07 -6.87
CA PRO A 35 -6.00 -7.72 -8.24
C PRO A 35 -4.98 -6.83 -8.97
N ALA A 36 -4.17 -6.07 -8.23
CA ALA A 36 -3.15 -5.19 -8.81
C ALA A 36 -2.10 -5.97 -9.63
N VAL A 37 -1.72 -7.17 -9.15
CA VAL A 37 -0.70 -8.03 -9.77
C VAL A 37 -1.29 -9.32 -10.35
N GLY A 38 -2.58 -9.60 -10.12
CA GLY A 38 -3.25 -10.81 -10.60
C GLY A 38 -2.80 -12.10 -9.90
N GLU A 39 -2.28 -12.01 -8.67
CA GLU A 39 -1.79 -13.16 -7.91
C GLU A 39 -2.69 -13.47 -6.71
N GLU A 40 -2.71 -14.74 -6.29
CA GLU A 40 -3.29 -15.17 -5.02
C GLU A 40 -2.18 -15.64 -4.08
N ARG A 41 -2.28 -15.28 -2.80
CA ARG A 41 -1.37 -15.77 -1.76
C ARG A 41 -2.13 -16.28 -0.54
N THR A 42 -1.67 -17.41 -0.03
CA THR A 42 -2.20 -18.02 1.19
C THR A 42 -1.27 -17.80 2.36
N TYR A 43 -1.81 -17.30 3.47
CA TYR A 43 -1.07 -17.02 4.70
C TYR A 43 -1.61 -17.86 5.86
N ALA A 44 -0.75 -18.15 6.83
CA ALA A 44 -1.19 -18.74 8.10
C ALA A 44 -1.72 -17.64 9.02
N THR A 45 -2.98 -17.75 9.45
CA THR A 45 -3.71 -16.76 10.25
C THR A 45 -3.00 -16.32 11.53
N ASP A 46 -2.19 -17.21 12.15
CA ASP A 46 -1.50 -16.91 13.42
C ASP A 46 -0.34 -15.92 13.29
N ASN A 47 0.33 -15.86 12.14
CA ASN A 47 1.53 -15.06 11.94
C ASN A 47 1.54 -14.41 10.55
N ALA A 48 0.36 -14.09 10.03
CA ALA A 48 0.24 -13.44 8.75
C ALA A 48 0.72 -11.99 8.88
N PRO A 49 1.67 -11.52 8.04
CA PRO A 49 2.12 -10.12 8.02
C PRO A 49 1.08 -9.22 7.32
N LEU A 50 -0.19 -9.40 7.66
CA LEU A 50 -1.33 -8.75 7.04
C LEU A 50 -1.90 -7.70 7.99
N SER A 51 -2.32 -6.55 7.46
CA SER A 51 -3.15 -5.61 8.23
C SER A 51 -4.37 -5.18 7.44
N ARG A 52 -5.49 -5.11 8.15
CA ARG A 52 -6.76 -4.70 7.57
C ARG A 52 -6.71 -3.22 7.24
N LEU A 53 -7.02 -2.86 6.00
CA LEU A 53 -7.11 -1.46 5.61
C LEU A 53 -8.48 -0.92 5.98
N ARG A 54 -8.52 0.17 6.76
CA ARG A 54 -9.75 0.86 7.15
C ARG A 54 -9.55 2.35 6.94
N PHE A 55 -10.33 2.93 6.05
CA PHE A 55 -10.36 4.38 5.88
C PHE A 55 -11.25 5.03 6.93
N LYS A 56 -11.04 6.32 7.18
CA LYS A 56 -11.83 7.13 8.10
C LYS A 56 -12.50 8.27 7.35
N ALA A 57 -13.50 8.87 7.99
CA ALA A 57 -14.08 10.11 7.49
C ALA A 57 -12.97 11.18 7.33
N GLY A 58 -12.94 11.85 6.18
CA GLY A 58 -11.91 12.80 5.77
C GLY A 58 -10.81 12.21 4.87
N ASP A 59 -10.73 10.88 4.73
CA ASP A 59 -9.80 10.25 3.79
C ASP A 59 -10.33 10.33 2.35
N HIS A 60 -9.42 10.48 1.39
CA HIS A 60 -9.72 10.34 -0.03
C HIS A 60 -9.45 8.90 -0.44
N ILE A 61 -10.42 8.27 -1.11
CA ILE A 61 -10.29 6.91 -1.62
C ILE A 61 -10.62 6.88 -3.10
N CYS A 62 -9.97 5.99 -3.84
CA CYS A 62 -10.27 5.75 -5.25
C CYS A 62 -10.96 4.40 -5.41
N THR A 63 -11.92 4.34 -6.33
CA THR A 63 -12.61 3.11 -6.72
C THR A 63 -11.91 2.43 -7.89
N VAL A 64 -12.24 1.15 -8.13
CA VAL A 64 -11.82 0.43 -9.36
C VAL A 64 -12.27 1.16 -10.63
N ALA A 65 -13.37 1.92 -10.57
CA ALA A 65 -13.87 2.76 -11.67
C ALA A 65 -13.10 4.09 -11.84
N GLN A 66 -12.00 4.29 -11.12
CA GLN A 66 -11.19 5.53 -11.13
C GLN A 66 -11.99 6.78 -10.70
N VAL A 67 -12.99 6.59 -9.84
CA VAL A 67 -13.71 7.68 -9.19
C VAL A 67 -13.08 7.93 -7.83
N GLU A 68 -12.62 9.16 -7.58
CA GLU A 68 -12.16 9.56 -6.25
C GLU A 68 -13.33 10.08 -5.42
N LEU A 69 -13.35 9.74 -4.15
CA LEU A 69 -14.37 10.20 -3.23
C LEU A 69 -13.76 10.58 -1.89
N LEU A 70 -14.33 11.62 -1.30
CA LEU A 70 -14.04 12.02 0.07
C LEU A 70 -14.96 11.26 1.00
N VAL A 71 -14.42 10.41 1.86
CA VAL A 71 -15.20 9.62 2.82
C VAL A 71 -15.83 10.57 3.85
N THR A 72 -17.15 10.56 3.98
CA THR A 72 -17.90 11.32 4.98
C THR A 72 -18.35 10.43 6.14
N ALA A 73 -18.69 9.18 5.85
CA ALA A 73 -19.12 8.20 6.83
C ALA A 73 -18.63 6.78 6.47
N VAL A 74 -18.43 5.96 7.50
CA VAL A 74 -18.07 4.55 7.37
C VAL A 74 -19.05 3.73 8.17
N THR A 75 -19.68 2.75 7.52
CA THR A 75 -20.59 1.81 8.16
C THR A 75 -20.03 0.40 8.04
N GLU A 76 -20.23 -0.43 9.07
CA GLU A 76 -19.82 -1.83 9.07
C GLU A 76 -21.07 -2.69 9.05
N ASN A 77 -21.19 -3.57 8.04
CA ASN A 77 -22.30 -4.50 7.92
C ASN A 77 -21.74 -5.91 7.72
N GLU A 78 -22.13 -6.86 8.57
CA GLU A 78 -21.63 -8.25 8.55
C GLU A 78 -20.09 -8.36 8.54
N GLY A 79 -19.41 -7.40 9.17
CA GLY A 79 -17.95 -7.34 9.25
C GLY A 79 -17.26 -6.85 7.97
N LEU A 80 -18.01 -6.34 6.99
CA LEU A 80 -17.54 -5.63 5.80
C LEU A 80 -17.77 -4.13 5.94
N LEU A 81 -16.81 -3.33 5.48
CA LEU A 81 -16.89 -1.87 5.52
C LEU A 81 -17.54 -1.32 4.26
N ARG A 82 -18.41 -0.33 4.46
CA ARG A 82 -19.05 0.44 3.41
C ARG A 82 -18.75 1.92 3.64
N TYR A 83 -18.23 2.56 2.61
CA TYR A 83 -17.80 3.95 2.64
C TYR A 83 -18.83 4.80 1.93
N THR A 84 -19.38 5.79 2.64
CA THR A 84 -20.23 6.82 2.06
C THR A 84 -19.39 8.08 1.96
N GLY A 85 -19.46 8.75 0.81
CA GLY A 85 -18.66 9.92 0.53
C GLY A 85 -19.22 10.75 -0.60
N THR A 86 -18.56 11.87 -0.87
CA THR A 86 -18.90 12.77 -1.97
C THR A 86 -17.85 12.68 -3.07
N ASP A 87 -18.30 12.48 -4.30
CA ASP A 87 -17.48 12.55 -5.52
C ASP A 87 -17.20 14.02 -5.91
N HIS A 88 -16.36 14.25 -6.91
CA HIS A 88 -16.02 15.55 -7.50
C HIS A 88 -17.24 16.38 -7.94
N HIS A 89 -18.37 15.72 -8.21
CA HIS A 89 -19.64 16.34 -8.57
C HIS A 89 -20.57 16.61 -7.38
N GLU A 90 -20.06 16.54 -6.14
CA GLU A 90 -20.82 16.68 -4.89
C GLU A 90 -21.98 15.68 -4.75
N ARG A 91 -21.92 14.57 -5.49
CA ARG A 91 -22.89 13.49 -5.39
C ARG A 91 -22.49 12.55 -4.27
N GLU A 92 -23.45 12.24 -3.40
CA GLU A 92 -23.27 11.21 -2.40
C GLU A 92 -23.26 9.84 -3.06
N VAL A 93 -22.14 9.14 -2.92
CA VAL A 93 -21.93 7.80 -3.43
C VAL A 93 -21.57 6.91 -2.26
N THR A 94 -22.19 5.74 -2.20
CA THR A 94 -21.87 4.72 -1.22
C THR A 94 -21.26 3.53 -1.93
N ILE A 95 -20.05 3.16 -1.53
CA ILE A 95 -19.30 2.05 -2.10
C ILE A 95 -18.95 1.00 -1.05
N SER A 96 -18.79 -0.23 -1.49
CA SER A 96 -18.27 -1.32 -0.66
C SER A 96 -16.73 -1.29 -0.61
N GLU A 97 -16.12 -1.83 0.45
CA GLU A 97 -14.66 -2.01 0.49
C GLU A 97 -14.13 -2.87 -0.67
N LEU A 98 -14.97 -3.72 -1.26
CA LEU A 98 -14.64 -4.49 -2.48
C LEU A 98 -14.39 -3.62 -3.72
N GLU A 99 -15.02 -2.45 -3.78
CA GLU A 99 -14.95 -1.53 -4.93
C GLU A 99 -13.78 -0.55 -4.82
N LEU A 100 -13.02 -0.60 -3.72
CA LEU A 100 -11.77 0.15 -3.57
C LEU A 100 -10.78 -0.23 -4.68
N ASP A 101 -9.97 0.71 -5.12
CA ASP A 101 -8.86 0.44 -6.03
C ASP A 101 -7.84 -0.53 -5.38
N ALA A 102 -7.31 -1.47 -6.17
CA ALA A 102 -6.24 -2.36 -5.75
C ALA A 102 -4.90 -1.62 -5.58
N TYR A 103 -4.73 -0.51 -6.29
CA TYR A 103 -3.60 0.40 -6.17
C TYR A 103 -3.88 1.44 -5.08
N VAL A 104 -3.71 1.05 -3.82
CA VAL A 104 -3.66 2.04 -2.74
C VAL A 104 -2.27 2.66 -2.71
N GLN A 105 -2.17 3.93 -3.13
CA GLN A 105 -1.01 4.73 -2.75
C GLN A 105 -1.04 4.89 -1.24
N LEU A 106 -0.22 4.08 -0.57
CA LEU A 106 -0.09 4.07 0.89
C LEU A 106 0.44 5.43 1.35
N THR A 107 -0.51 6.33 1.63
CA THR A 107 -0.39 7.59 2.37
C THR A 107 0.79 8.49 1.98
N THR A 108 0.46 9.69 1.52
CA THR A 108 1.43 10.77 1.43
C THR A 108 2.18 10.92 2.77
N PRO A 109 3.47 11.31 2.78
CA PRO A 109 4.23 11.50 4.03
C PRO A 109 3.51 12.38 5.05
N GLN A 110 2.71 13.33 4.57
CA GLN A 110 1.84 14.19 5.37
C GLN A 110 0.72 13.43 6.09
N GLN A 111 0.01 12.52 5.41
CA GLN A 111 -0.99 11.66 6.07
C GLN A 111 -0.35 10.70 7.07
N ARG A 112 0.85 10.18 6.79
CA ARG A 112 1.58 9.33 7.75
C ARG A 112 1.91 10.10 9.02
N LEU A 113 2.38 11.34 8.88
CA LEU A 113 2.69 12.24 9.99
C LEU A 113 1.45 12.57 10.84
N LEU A 114 0.35 12.98 10.19
CA LEU A 114 -0.90 13.36 10.87
C LEU A 114 -1.57 12.19 11.58
N ASN A 115 -1.42 10.97 11.05
CA ASN A 115 -1.95 9.75 11.65
C ASN A 115 -0.99 9.09 12.67
N GLY A 116 0.14 9.73 12.99
CA GLY A 116 1.10 9.22 13.98
C GLY A 116 1.89 7.98 13.55
N HIS A 117 1.91 7.66 12.24
CA HIS A 117 2.71 6.57 11.69
C HIS A 117 4.14 7.05 11.44
N PHE A 118 4.96 7.03 12.49
CA PHE A 118 6.36 7.44 12.42
C PHE A 118 7.27 6.25 12.08
N ASP A 119 8.13 6.42 11.08
CA ASP A 119 9.29 5.55 10.89
C ASP A 119 10.40 5.92 11.89
N SER A 120 11.37 5.03 12.10
CA SER A 120 12.52 5.35 12.94
C SER A 120 13.36 6.47 12.33
N THR A 121 13.90 7.35 13.18
CA THR A 121 14.79 8.44 12.74
C THR A 121 16.00 7.92 11.97
N ALA A 122 16.53 6.75 12.37
CA ALA A 122 17.64 6.10 11.69
C ALA A 122 17.27 5.67 10.26
N ALA A 123 16.08 5.10 10.05
CA ALA A 123 15.61 4.72 8.71
C ALA A 123 15.42 5.95 7.82
N PHE A 124 14.87 7.04 8.37
CA PHE A 124 14.76 8.31 7.65
C PHE A 124 16.13 8.86 7.24
N ALA A 125 17.09 8.94 8.18
CA ALA A 125 18.44 9.42 7.91
C ALA A 125 19.16 8.57 6.85
N LEU A 126 19.02 7.24 6.93
CA LEU A 126 19.59 6.33 5.93
C LEU A 126 18.97 6.54 4.56
N ARG A 127 17.64 6.76 4.47
CA ARG A 127 16.95 7.02 3.20
C ARG A 127 17.48 8.31 2.55
N VAL A 128 17.64 9.38 3.33
CA VAL A 128 18.22 10.64 2.85
C VAL A 128 19.66 10.44 2.38
N ALA A 129 20.49 9.77 3.20
CA ALA A 129 21.89 9.52 2.86
C ALA A 129 22.03 8.70 1.56
N THR A 130 21.19 7.68 1.39
CA THR A 130 21.15 6.84 0.18
C THR A 130 20.81 7.65 -1.06
N LEU A 131 19.80 8.53 -0.99
CA LEU A 131 19.41 9.39 -2.11
C LEU A 131 20.54 10.35 -2.51
N LEU A 132 21.21 10.96 -1.53
CA LEU A 132 22.34 11.86 -1.78
C LEU A 132 23.54 11.12 -2.42
N HIS A 133 23.88 9.92 -1.93
CA HIS A 133 24.94 9.11 -2.51
C HIS A 133 24.59 8.66 -3.93
N THR A 134 23.32 8.31 -4.17
CA THR A 134 22.84 7.91 -5.48
C THR A 134 22.95 9.08 -6.47
N ASP A 135 22.52 10.29 -6.12
CA ASP A 135 22.69 11.49 -6.96
C ASP A 135 24.17 11.74 -7.28
N SER A 136 25.04 11.70 -6.26
CA SER A 136 26.47 11.92 -6.44
C SER A 136 27.11 10.91 -7.39
N LEU A 137 26.77 9.62 -7.26
CA LEU A 137 27.28 8.57 -8.15
C LEU A 137 26.71 8.72 -9.57
N GLN A 138 25.44 9.12 -9.69
CA GLN A 138 24.79 9.30 -10.98
C GLN A 138 25.34 10.46 -11.79
N ARG A 139 25.79 11.53 -11.12
CA ARG A 139 26.44 12.72 -11.71
C ARG A 139 27.93 12.56 -11.98
N SER A 140 28.56 11.51 -11.46
CA SER A 140 29.99 11.30 -11.63
C SER A 140 30.34 11.11 -13.11
N PRO A 141 31.36 11.80 -13.65
CA PRO A 141 31.81 11.59 -15.03
C PRO A 141 32.42 10.18 -15.23
N ALA A 142 32.81 9.51 -14.14
CA ALA A 142 33.31 8.14 -14.15
C ALA A 142 32.19 7.09 -13.99
N ARG A 143 30.92 7.49 -14.05
CA ARG A 143 29.78 6.57 -13.97
C ARG A 143 29.90 5.51 -15.07
N GLY A 144 29.73 4.24 -14.69
CA GLY A 144 29.88 3.09 -15.59
C GLY A 144 31.32 2.61 -15.78
N LEU A 145 32.32 3.36 -15.31
CA LEU A 145 33.75 3.01 -15.42
C LEU A 145 34.36 2.57 -14.08
N LEU A 146 33.70 2.82 -12.96
CA LEU A 146 34.21 2.50 -11.62
C LEU A 146 33.89 1.07 -11.14
N GLY A 147 33.00 0.35 -11.83
CA GLY A 147 32.53 -0.99 -11.42
C GLY A 147 33.31 -2.16 -12.00
N SER A 148 34.14 -1.94 -13.03
CA SER A 148 34.90 -3.02 -13.67
C SER A 148 36.12 -3.40 -12.83
N ARG A 149 36.39 -4.70 -12.69
CA ARG A 149 37.58 -5.22 -12.01
C ARG A 149 38.79 -5.24 -12.96
N THR A 150 39.12 -4.07 -13.52
CA THR A 150 40.19 -3.89 -14.50
C THR A 150 41.14 -2.79 -14.04
N SER A 151 42.43 -2.94 -14.35
CA SER A 151 43.41 -1.87 -14.09
C SER A 151 43.11 -0.65 -14.94
N LEU A 152 43.25 0.55 -14.36
CA LEU A 152 43.17 1.82 -15.08
C LEU A 152 44.44 1.99 -15.91
N LEU A 153 44.41 1.52 -17.15
CA LEU A 153 45.50 1.72 -18.10
C LEU A 153 45.30 3.07 -18.82
N PRO A 154 46.25 4.01 -18.72
CA PRO A 154 46.28 5.15 -19.64
C PRO A 154 46.48 4.63 -21.08
N HIS A 155 45.97 5.40 -22.04
CA HIS A 155 46.21 5.13 -23.47
C HIS A 155 47.67 5.34 -23.84
#